data_AF-A0A1H5Z5E2-F1
#
_entry.id   AF-A0A1H5Z5E2-F1
#
_cell.length_a   1.000
_cell.length_b   1.000
_cell.length_c   1.000
_cell.angle_alpha   90.00
_cell.angle_beta   90.00
_cell.angle_gamma   90.00
#
_symmetry.space_group_name_H-M   'P 1'
#
loop_
_entity.id
_entity.type
_entity.pdbx_description
1 polymer ?
#
loop_
_entity_poly.entity_id
_entity_poly.type
_entity_poly.pdbx_seq_one_letter_code
_entity_poly.pdbx_strand_id
1 'polypeptide(L)'
;MTMVEMEQVEQVKDPRTLVTPEMFEQMVDDVVVFDKVTRPYAEAGVEQFLVFLKAWGDTMREVGGDPRAWVKFAPSPAVDKIWHRSMMRTRNFEAVCEMVAGRYMHHLPIMDEDIRSGAASERGLTAMRATGYRVDLEWWMDGESCCPENCAQPPLID
;
A
#
# COMPACT_ATOMS: atom_id res chain seq x y z
N MET A 1 -46.29 -11.14 -5.01
CA MET A 1 -45.49 -10.67 -3.86
C MET A 1 -44.36 -11.66 -3.68
N THR A 2 -43.19 -11.32 -4.19
CA THR A 2 -41.91 -11.97 -3.85
C THR A 2 -40.84 -10.92 -4.10
N MET A 3 -40.06 -10.66 -3.06
CA MET A 3 -39.18 -9.52 -2.92
C MET A 3 -38.00 -9.64 -3.88
N VAL A 4 -37.75 -8.56 -4.62
CA VAL A 4 -36.50 -8.36 -5.35
C VAL A 4 -35.42 -8.19 -4.29
N GLU A 5 -34.49 -9.13 -4.22
CA GLU A 5 -33.26 -8.98 -3.45
C GLU A 5 -32.49 -7.79 -4.02
N MET A 6 -32.61 -6.65 -3.35
CA MET A 6 -31.74 -5.51 -3.58
C MET A 6 -30.38 -5.87 -2.99
N GLU A 7 -29.51 -6.44 -3.82
CA GLU A 7 -28.08 -6.48 -3.55
C GLU A 7 -27.63 -5.02 -3.37
N GLN A 8 -27.40 -4.62 -2.12
CA GLN A 8 -26.85 -3.29 -1.85
C GLN A 8 -25.45 -3.29 -2.44
N VAL A 9 -25.29 -2.64 -3.59
CA VAL A 9 -23.97 -2.29 -4.10
C VAL A 9 -23.37 -1.32 -3.10
N GLU A 10 -22.60 -1.85 -2.15
CA GLU A 10 -21.85 -1.05 -1.21
C GLU A 10 -20.95 -0.11 -2.02
N GLN A 11 -21.15 1.20 -1.86
CA GLN A 11 -20.36 2.17 -2.60
C GLN A 11 -18.89 2.04 -2.18
N VAL A 12 -18.07 1.59 -3.11
CA VAL A 12 -16.61 1.49 -2.93
C VAL A 12 -16.05 2.87 -2.63
N LYS A 13 -15.33 3.01 -1.50
CA LYS A 13 -14.81 4.29 -1.03
C LYS A 13 -13.63 4.76 -1.88
N ASP A 14 -13.54 6.07 -2.08
CA ASP A 14 -12.41 6.71 -2.75
C ASP A 14 -11.18 6.76 -1.83
N PRO A 15 -10.04 6.15 -2.21
CA PRO A 15 -8.81 6.19 -1.42
C PRO A 15 -8.31 7.60 -1.10
N ARG A 16 -8.62 8.62 -1.92
CA ARG A 16 -8.21 10.01 -1.66
C ARG A 16 -8.78 10.56 -0.36
N THR A 17 -9.89 10.00 0.12
CA THR A 17 -10.52 10.39 1.40
C THR A 17 -9.75 9.91 2.63
N LEU A 18 -8.72 9.08 2.46
CA LEU A 18 -7.86 8.61 3.55
C LEU A 18 -6.89 9.69 4.06
N VAL A 19 -6.66 10.75 3.27
CA VAL A 19 -5.72 11.83 3.59
C VAL A 19 -6.32 13.19 3.25
N THR A 20 -5.66 14.29 3.66
CA THR A 20 -6.07 15.62 3.18
C THR A 20 -5.70 15.80 1.71
N PRO A 21 -6.40 16.68 0.96
CA PRO A 21 -6.03 17.00 -0.42
C PRO A 21 -4.57 17.45 -0.55
N GLU A 22 -4.06 18.23 0.40
CA GLU A 22 -2.68 18.72 0.39
C GLU A 22 -1.67 17.59 0.56
N MET A 23 -1.94 16.61 1.44
CA MET A 23 -1.09 15.44 1.61
C MET A 23 -1.05 14.60 0.33
N PHE A 24 -2.22 14.39 -0.29
CA PHE A 24 -2.33 13.63 -1.54
C PHE A 24 -1.55 14.32 -2.67
N GLU A 25 -1.75 15.62 -2.88
CA GLU A 25 -1.05 16.39 -3.90
C GLU A 25 0.47 16.36 -3.69
N GLN A 26 0.96 16.47 -2.46
CA GLN A 26 2.40 16.36 -2.19
C GLN A 26 2.97 14.99 -2.57
N MET A 27 2.25 13.91 -2.26
CA MET A 27 2.68 12.56 -2.63
C MET A 27 2.69 12.38 -4.16
N VAL A 28 1.65 12.86 -4.84
CA VAL A 28 1.54 12.80 -6.30
C VAL A 28 2.64 13.63 -6.97
N ASP A 29 2.88 14.85 -6.51
CA ASP A 29 3.93 15.73 -7.04
C ASP A 29 5.30 15.09 -6.90
N ASP A 30 5.60 14.46 -5.76
CA ASP A 30 6.87 13.76 -5.56
C ASP A 30 7.03 12.60 -6.55
N VAL A 31 5.99 11.77 -6.76
CA VAL A 31 6.02 10.68 -7.75
C VAL A 31 6.23 11.23 -9.16
N VAL A 32 5.47 12.25 -9.58
CA VAL A 32 5.63 12.89 -10.90
C VAL A 32 7.05 13.43 -11.09
N VAL A 33 7.55 14.18 -10.11
CA VAL A 33 8.85 14.87 -10.21
C VAL A 33 10.00 13.88 -10.27
N PHE A 34 9.99 12.84 -9.43
CA PHE A 34 11.16 11.99 -9.29
C PHE A 34 11.10 10.71 -10.12
N ASP A 35 9.90 10.18 -10.38
CA ASP A 35 9.74 8.94 -11.16
C ASP A 35 9.43 9.24 -12.64
N LYS A 36 9.24 10.52 -13.00
CA LYS A 36 9.07 11.02 -14.38
C LYS A 36 7.87 10.41 -15.11
N VAL A 37 6.80 10.19 -14.36
CA VAL A 37 5.54 9.62 -14.84
C VAL A 37 4.48 10.70 -15.04
N THR A 38 3.36 10.33 -15.68
CA THR A 38 2.22 11.23 -15.83
C THR A 38 1.49 11.41 -14.49
N ARG A 39 0.83 12.55 -14.31
CA ARG A 39 0.00 12.80 -13.12
C ARG A 39 -1.09 11.74 -12.90
N PRO A 40 -1.86 11.30 -13.91
CA PRO A 40 -2.86 10.24 -13.70
C PRO A 40 -2.25 8.92 -13.20
N TYR A 41 -1.07 8.55 -13.68
CA TYR A 41 -0.36 7.37 -13.18
C TYR A 41 0.06 7.54 -11.72
N ALA A 42 0.63 8.70 -11.37
CA ALA A 42 1.03 9.01 -10.00
C ALA A 42 -0.18 9.02 -9.04
N GLU A 43 -1.30 9.62 -9.45
CA GLU A 43 -2.54 9.63 -8.67
C GLU A 43 -3.04 8.21 -8.41
N ALA A 44 -3.14 7.37 -9.44
CA ALA A 44 -3.56 5.97 -9.29
C ALA A 44 -2.62 5.19 -8.36
N GLY A 45 -1.30 5.39 -8.48
CA GLY A 45 -0.31 4.73 -7.62
C GLY A 45 -0.42 5.16 -6.16
N VAL A 46 -0.57 6.46 -5.89
CA VAL A 46 -0.77 7.00 -4.54
C VAL A 46 -2.06 6.45 -3.94
N GLU A 47 -3.15 6.39 -4.71
CA GLU A 47 -4.41 5.78 -4.25
C GLU A 47 -4.20 4.32 -3.81
N GLN A 48 -3.50 3.51 -4.61
CA GLN A 48 -3.26 2.09 -4.27
C GLN A 48 -2.34 1.94 -3.05
N PHE A 49 -1.33 2.80 -2.92
CA PHE A 49 -0.48 2.84 -1.73
C PHE A 49 -1.28 3.20 -0.46
N LEU A 50 -2.20 4.16 -0.53
CA LEU A 50 -3.04 4.54 0.62
C LEU A 50 -3.93 3.38 1.08
N VAL A 51 -4.50 2.61 0.15
CA VAL A 51 -5.29 1.41 0.50
C VAL A 51 -4.41 0.33 1.13
N PHE A 52 -3.19 0.12 0.63
CA PHE A 52 -2.22 -0.80 1.22
C PHE A 52 -1.87 -0.40 2.66
N LEU A 53 -1.57 0.88 2.89
CA LEU A 53 -1.29 1.43 4.21
C LEU A 53 -2.49 1.29 5.16
N LYS A 54 -3.71 1.50 4.66
CA LYS A 54 -4.94 1.31 5.45
C LYS A 54 -5.13 -0.14 5.86
N ALA A 55 -4.97 -1.07 4.93
CA ALA A 55 -5.05 -2.50 5.21
C ALA A 55 -4.00 -2.94 6.25
N TRP A 56 -2.79 -2.40 6.13
CA TRP A 56 -1.72 -2.65 7.11
C TRP A 56 -2.10 -2.12 8.49
N GLY A 57 -2.61 -0.89 8.58
CA GLY A 57 -3.06 -0.30 9.83
C GLY A 57 -4.21 -1.07 10.49
N ASP A 58 -5.19 -1.51 9.70
CA ASP A 58 -6.34 -2.28 10.20
C ASP A 58 -5.93 -3.65 10.74
N THR A 59 -5.18 -4.42 9.94
CA THR A 59 -4.68 -5.74 10.38
C THR A 59 -3.70 -5.61 11.55
N MET A 60 -2.98 -4.50 11.65
CA MET A 60 -2.16 -4.25 12.83
C MET A 60 -2.99 -3.98 14.09
N ARG A 61 -4.11 -3.28 13.94
CA ARG A 61 -5.05 -3.02 15.05
C ARG A 61 -5.68 -4.31 15.58
N GLU A 62 -5.98 -5.26 14.70
CA GLU A 62 -6.56 -6.57 15.06
C GLU A 62 -5.68 -7.35 16.04
N VAL A 63 -4.36 -7.21 15.93
CA VAL A 63 -3.39 -7.86 16.84
C VAL A 63 -2.86 -6.90 17.92
N GLY A 64 -3.59 -5.81 18.20
CA GLY A 64 -3.24 -4.85 19.25
C GLY A 64 -1.96 -4.06 19.01
N GLY A 65 -1.48 -4.00 17.76
CA GLY A 65 -0.25 -3.31 17.39
C GLY A 65 1.05 -4.09 17.63
N ASP A 66 0.99 -5.36 18.02
CA ASP A 66 2.19 -6.20 18.21
C ASP A 66 2.71 -6.73 16.86
N PRO A 67 3.85 -6.23 16.35
CA PRO A 67 4.38 -6.67 15.06
C PRO A 67 4.79 -8.15 15.03
N ARG A 68 4.96 -8.80 16.19
CA ARG A 68 5.31 -10.24 16.26
C ARG A 68 4.09 -11.14 16.06
N ALA A 69 2.89 -10.61 16.32
CA ALA A 69 1.62 -11.30 16.14
C ALA A 69 0.99 -11.00 14.78
N TRP A 70 1.50 -9.98 14.06
CA TRP A 70 1.01 -9.59 12.76
C TRP A 70 1.40 -10.59 11.67
N VAL A 71 0.44 -10.99 10.85
CA VAL A 71 0.71 -11.76 9.65
C VAL A 71 1.14 -10.81 8.55
N LYS A 72 2.40 -10.93 8.15
CA LYS A 72 3.01 -10.09 7.14
C LYS A 72 2.33 -10.21 5.78
N PHE A 73 2.22 -9.10 5.08
CA PHE A 73 1.95 -9.07 3.64
C PHE A 73 2.85 -8.04 2.95
N ALA A 74 3.03 -8.19 1.65
CA ALA A 74 3.93 -7.39 0.83
C ALA A 74 3.17 -6.58 -0.23
N PRO A 75 3.64 -5.37 -0.58
CA PRO A 75 3.11 -4.64 -1.72
C PRO A 75 3.51 -5.32 -3.03
N SER A 76 2.79 -5.03 -4.12
CA SER A 76 3.35 -5.29 -5.45
C SER A 76 4.56 -4.40 -5.70
N PRO A 77 5.46 -4.74 -6.64
CA PRO A 77 6.59 -3.86 -6.90
C PRO A 77 6.24 -2.50 -7.51
N ALA A 78 5.06 -2.36 -8.12
CA ALA A 78 4.57 -1.05 -8.57
C ALA A 78 4.19 -0.17 -7.37
N VAL A 79 3.49 -0.73 -6.38
CA VAL A 79 3.07 -0.01 -5.17
C VAL A 79 4.25 0.23 -4.22
N ASP A 80 5.22 -0.67 -4.16
CA ASP A 80 6.45 -0.52 -3.36
C ASP A 80 7.24 0.74 -3.77
N LYS A 81 7.34 1.04 -5.07
CA LYS A 81 7.97 2.27 -5.57
C LYS A 81 7.28 3.52 -5.04
N ILE A 82 5.96 3.54 -5.03
CA ILE A 82 5.16 4.65 -4.51
C ILE A 82 5.36 4.80 -2.99
N TRP A 83 5.44 3.68 -2.27
CA TRP A 83 5.76 3.69 -0.84
C TRP A 83 7.15 4.29 -0.59
N HIS A 84 8.18 3.82 -1.30
CA HIS A 84 9.54 4.36 -1.20
C HIS A 84 9.58 5.86 -1.48
N ARG A 85 8.88 6.31 -2.52
CA ARG A 85 8.76 7.73 -2.85
C ARG A 85 8.15 8.52 -1.70
N SER A 86 7.05 8.01 -1.15
CA SER A 86 6.32 8.65 -0.05
C SER A 86 7.20 8.82 1.19
N MET A 87 8.03 7.81 1.52
CA MET A 87 8.95 7.86 2.68
C MET A 87 10.02 8.96 2.59
N MET A 88 10.37 9.42 1.38
CA MET A 88 11.42 10.44 1.22
C MET A 88 11.00 11.80 1.75
N ARG A 89 9.70 12.10 1.82
CA ARG A 89 9.15 13.28 2.49
C ARG A 89 8.71 12.92 3.91
N THR A 90 9.68 12.64 4.77
CA THR A 90 9.46 12.03 6.10
C THR A 90 8.37 12.69 6.95
N ARG A 91 8.31 14.03 7.00
CA ARG A 91 7.25 14.76 7.74
C ARG A 91 5.84 14.49 7.20
N ASN A 92 5.68 14.48 5.88
CA ASN A 92 4.40 14.17 5.26
C ASN A 92 4.06 12.68 5.44
N PHE A 93 5.06 11.81 5.26
CA PHE A 93 4.88 10.38 5.44
C PHE A 93 4.45 9.99 6.86
N GLU A 94 5.04 10.58 7.88
CA GLU A 94 4.64 10.40 9.28
C GLU A 94 3.18 10.82 9.50
N ALA A 95 2.79 12.00 9.00
CA ALA A 95 1.42 12.51 9.12
C ALA A 95 0.40 11.64 8.37
N VAL A 96 0.75 11.15 7.18
CA VAL A 96 -0.07 10.19 6.41
C VAL A 96 -0.21 8.86 7.16
N CYS A 97 0.88 8.32 7.70
CA CYS A 97 0.83 7.09 8.51
C CYS A 97 -0.09 7.23 9.73
N GLU A 98 0.01 8.35 10.44
CA GLU A 98 -0.84 8.63 11.60
C GLU A 98 -2.31 8.74 11.17
N MET A 99 -2.61 9.49 10.11
CA MET A 99 -3.99 9.69 9.66
C MET A 99 -4.63 8.40 9.12
N VAL A 100 -3.88 7.59 8.37
CA VAL A 100 -4.41 6.41 7.67
C VAL A 100 -4.39 5.15 8.54
N ALA A 101 -3.30 4.95 9.29
CA ALA A 101 -3.05 3.72 10.03
C ALA A 101 -3.03 3.91 11.56
N GLY A 102 -3.00 5.15 12.06
CA GLY A 102 -2.87 5.45 13.49
C GLY A 102 -1.50 5.09 14.07
N ARG A 103 -0.50 4.86 13.21
CA ARG A 103 0.88 4.51 13.59
C ARG A 103 1.82 4.57 12.38
N TYR A 104 3.11 4.78 12.64
CA TYR A 104 4.14 4.81 11.62
C TYR A 104 4.40 3.44 10.98
N MET A 105 4.35 3.35 9.65
CA MET A 105 4.69 2.13 8.91
C MET A 105 6.20 2.05 8.65
N HIS A 106 6.88 1.19 9.40
CA HIS A 106 8.31 0.95 9.19
C HIS A 106 8.54 0.04 7.98
N HIS A 107 9.39 0.49 7.05
CA HIS A 107 9.84 -0.33 5.94
C HIS A 107 10.90 -1.34 6.39
N LEU A 108 10.66 -2.62 6.11
CA LEU A 108 11.57 -3.73 6.41
C LEU A 108 11.91 -4.45 5.10
N PRO A 109 13.13 -4.27 4.54
CA PRO A 109 13.54 -4.88 3.28
C PRO A 109 13.89 -6.35 3.48
N ILE A 110 12.89 -7.19 3.70
CA ILE A 110 13.04 -8.64 3.90
C ILE A 110 12.50 -9.35 2.66
N MET A 111 13.25 -10.32 2.14
CA MET A 111 12.81 -11.20 1.04
C MET A 111 12.89 -12.66 1.49
N ASP A 112 11.82 -13.15 2.11
CA ASP A 112 11.65 -14.54 2.54
C ASP A 112 10.84 -15.35 1.51
N GLU A 113 10.63 -16.63 1.79
CA GLU A 113 9.90 -17.52 0.87
C GLU A 113 8.40 -17.16 0.74
N ASP A 114 7.84 -16.60 1.80
CA ASP A 114 6.45 -16.18 1.85
C ASP A 114 6.19 -14.94 0.97
N ILE A 115 7.18 -14.05 0.84
CA ILE A 115 7.17 -13.00 -0.20
C ILE A 115 7.46 -13.57 -1.58
N ARG A 116 8.53 -14.37 -1.75
CA ARG A 116 8.95 -14.86 -3.08
C ARG A 116 7.86 -15.67 -3.78
N SER A 117 7.11 -16.47 -3.03
CA SER A 117 6.01 -17.28 -3.55
C SER A 117 4.77 -16.45 -3.93
N GLY A 118 4.69 -15.18 -3.53
CA GLY A 118 3.52 -14.32 -3.74
C GLY A 118 2.43 -14.47 -2.67
N ALA A 119 2.55 -15.43 -1.75
CA ALA A 119 1.57 -15.67 -0.69
C ALA A 119 1.34 -14.44 0.20
N ALA A 120 2.41 -13.70 0.52
CA ALA A 120 2.33 -12.43 1.22
C ALA A 120 1.50 -11.38 0.46
N SER A 121 1.67 -11.28 -0.86
CA SER A 121 0.92 -10.33 -1.69
C SER A 121 -0.56 -10.69 -1.80
N GLU A 122 -0.89 -11.98 -1.92
CA GLU A 122 -2.28 -12.46 -1.96
C GLU A 122 -3.04 -12.14 -0.66
N ARG A 123 -2.38 -12.30 0.50
CA ARG A 123 -2.94 -11.88 1.79
C ARG A 123 -3.15 -10.38 1.87
N GLY A 124 -2.18 -9.60 1.37
CA GLY A 124 -2.29 -8.15 1.28
C GLY A 124 -3.49 -7.71 0.45
N LEU A 125 -3.68 -8.30 -0.72
CA LEU A 125 -4.82 -8.01 -1.59
C LEU A 125 -6.16 -8.33 -0.93
N THR A 126 -6.23 -9.44 -0.20
CA THR A 126 -7.40 -9.82 0.60
C THR A 126 -7.70 -8.76 1.68
N ALA A 127 -6.67 -8.35 2.43
CA ALA A 127 -6.81 -7.32 3.46
C ALA A 127 -7.22 -5.97 2.87
N MET A 128 -6.68 -5.59 1.71
CA MET A 128 -7.06 -4.37 1.01
C MET A 128 -8.53 -4.36 0.59
N ARG A 129 -9.04 -5.47 0.04
CA ARG A 129 -10.46 -5.59 -0.31
C ARG A 129 -11.37 -5.42 0.92
N ALA A 130 -10.95 -5.93 2.07
CA ALA A 130 -11.70 -5.81 3.33
C ALA A 130 -11.80 -4.36 3.84
N THR A 131 -10.98 -3.42 3.35
CA THR A 131 -11.06 -2.01 3.75
C THR A 131 -12.29 -1.28 3.18
N GLY A 132 -12.91 -1.84 2.13
CA GLY A 132 -14.01 -1.21 1.40
C GLY A 132 -13.60 -0.06 0.48
N TYR A 133 -12.30 0.17 0.27
CA TYR A 133 -11.77 1.14 -0.68
C TYR A 133 -11.54 0.53 -2.06
N ARG A 134 -11.45 1.38 -3.09
CA ARG A 134 -11.16 0.95 -4.45
C ARG A 134 -9.77 0.33 -4.57
N VAL A 135 -9.73 -0.95 -4.93
CA VAL A 135 -8.50 -1.68 -5.28
C VAL A 135 -8.45 -1.86 -6.79
N ASP A 136 -7.38 -1.35 -7.41
CA ASP A 136 -7.13 -1.45 -8.83
C ASP A 136 -6.12 -2.57 -9.12
N LEU A 137 -6.60 -3.68 -9.67
CA LEU A 137 -5.79 -4.89 -9.88
C LEU A 137 -4.64 -4.70 -10.87
N GLU A 138 -4.69 -3.68 -11.74
CA GLU A 138 -3.58 -3.37 -12.66
C GLU A 138 -2.30 -3.06 -11.89
N TRP A 139 -2.42 -2.49 -10.69
CA TRP A 139 -1.29 -2.22 -9.79
C TRP A 139 -0.81 -3.44 -9.03
N TRP A 140 -1.54 -4.56 -9.04
CA TRP A 140 -1.25 -5.74 -8.21
C TRP A 140 -0.92 -7.01 -9.00
N MET A 141 -1.30 -7.10 -10.29
CA MET A 141 -1.12 -8.31 -11.10
C MET A 141 0.10 -8.31 -12.03
N ASP A 142 0.66 -7.13 -12.37
CA ASP A 142 1.71 -7.00 -13.41
C ASP A 142 3.06 -6.45 -12.91
N GLY A 143 3.30 -6.46 -11.60
CA GLY A 143 4.44 -5.76 -11.02
C GLY A 143 5.80 -6.43 -11.28
N GLU A 144 6.45 -6.14 -12.41
CA GLU A 144 7.91 -6.28 -12.48
C GLU A 144 8.57 -5.37 -11.44
N SER A 145 9.34 -5.97 -10.55
CA SER A 145 10.16 -5.22 -9.60
C SER A 145 11.29 -4.51 -10.32
N CYS A 146 11.38 -3.18 -10.15
CA CYS A 146 12.57 -2.43 -10.56
C CYS A 146 13.67 -2.51 -9.50
N CYS A 147 13.45 -3.23 -8.39
CA CYS A 147 14.57 -3.60 -7.54
C CYS A 147 15.46 -4.55 -8.35
N PRO A 148 16.73 -4.20 -8.64
CA PRO A 148 17.69 -5.24 -8.98
C PRO A 148 17.65 -6.32 -7.89
N GLU A 149 17.96 -7.57 -8.25
CA GLU A 149 17.91 -8.76 -7.38
C GLU A 149 18.56 -8.57 -5.99
N ASN A 150 19.40 -7.54 -5.83
CA ASN A 150 20.17 -7.22 -4.63
C ASN A 150 19.66 -6.04 -3.77
N CYS A 151 18.47 -5.47 -3.96
CA CYS A 151 18.00 -4.39 -3.07
C CYS A 151 17.77 -4.79 -1.59
N ALA A 152 17.86 -6.08 -1.26
CA ALA A 152 17.71 -6.59 0.12
C ALA A 152 18.81 -7.55 0.58
N GLN A 153 19.89 -7.76 -0.21
CA GLN A 153 21.00 -8.60 0.25
C GLN A 153 21.95 -7.73 1.10
N PRO A 154 22.15 -8.00 2.41
CA PRO A 154 23.32 -7.44 3.08
C PRO A 154 24.59 -7.86 2.32
N PRO A 155 25.67 -7.05 2.33
CA PRO A 155 26.91 -7.47 1.70
C PRO A 155 27.29 -8.85 2.22
N LEU A 156 27.61 -9.77 1.30
CA LEU A 156 28.26 -11.03 1.66
C LEU A 156 29.57 -10.64 2.35
N ILE A 157 29.60 -10.80 3.67
CA ILE A 157 30.84 -10.71 4.45
C ILE A 157 31.52 -12.07 4.26
N ASP A 158 32.59 -12.08 3.47
CA ASP A 158 33.58 -13.16 3.47
C ASP A 158 34.38 -13.15 4.79
#